data_AF-A0A0S8G6Z2-F1
#
_entry.id   AF-A0A0S8G6Z2-F1
#
_cell.length_a   1.000
_cell.length_b   1.000
_cell.length_c   1.000
_cell.angle_alpha   90.00
_cell.angle_beta   90.00
_cell.angle_gamma   90.00
#
_symmetry.space_group_name_H-M   'P 1'
#
loop_
_entity.id
_entity.type
_entity.pdbx_description
1 polymer ?
#
loop_
_entity_poly.entity_id
_entity_poly.type
_entity_poly.pdbx_seq_one_letter_code
_entity_poly.pdbx_strand_id
1 'polypeptide(L)'
;MNLPYGEIKGNVLRMTFSTADFSIASVLSAIKVHIDVIQELGVAFLGAQTDVVAGPTPVFQPVPVIVQFEYAGKGGAKDVLEKVYKIVWQGIVNSFPDETCWSEAKEAYASFIAAQADLLRARIEAAKE
;
A
#
# COMPACT_ATOMS: atom_id res chain seq x y z
N MET A 1 -20.34 5.74 3.02
CA MET A 1 -19.41 6.49 2.15
C MET A 1 -18.90 5.57 1.04
N ASN A 2 -18.48 6.08 -0.14
CA ASN A 2 -17.70 5.27 -1.09
C ASN A 2 -16.23 5.30 -0.66
N LEU A 3 -15.62 4.13 -0.46
CA LEU A 3 -14.26 3.97 0.07
C LEU A 3 -13.40 3.31 -1.01
N PRO A 4 -12.82 4.07 -1.96
CA PRO A 4 -12.12 3.50 -3.12
C PRO A 4 -10.94 2.58 -2.75
N TYR A 5 -10.30 2.84 -1.60
CA TYR A 5 -9.20 2.02 -1.08
C TYR A 5 -9.58 1.25 0.17
N GLY A 6 -10.85 1.26 0.59
CA GLY A 6 -11.26 0.79 1.91
C GLY A 6 -12.49 -0.10 1.87
N GLU A 7 -12.51 -1.11 2.74
CA GLU A 7 -13.65 -1.98 2.97
C GLU A 7 -13.89 -2.07 4.48
N ILE A 8 -15.11 -1.77 4.93
CA ILE A 8 -15.52 -1.93 6.32
C ILE A 8 -16.40 -3.17 6.43
N LYS A 9 -15.97 -4.15 7.24
CA LYS A 9 -16.71 -5.39 7.54
C LYS A 9 -16.85 -5.54 9.05
N GLY A 10 -18.05 -5.29 9.56
CA GLY A 10 -18.31 -5.28 11.00
C GLY A 10 -17.47 -4.21 11.71
N ASN A 11 -16.54 -4.66 12.56
CA ASN A 11 -15.65 -3.78 13.33
C ASN A 11 -14.26 -3.62 12.69
N VAL A 12 -14.04 -4.16 11.49
CA VAL A 12 -12.74 -4.13 10.82
C VAL A 12 -12.78 -3.20 9.60
N LEU A 13 -11.80 -2.30 9.53
CA LEU A 13 -11.47 -1.56 8.32
C LEU A 13 -10.25 -2.22 7.67
N ARG A 14 -10.41 -2.67 6.43
CA ARG A 14 -9.32 -3.11 5.57
C ARG A 14 -9.08 -2.04 4.51
N MET A 15 -7.86 -1.53 4.41
CA MET A 15 -7.47 -0.68 3.28
C MET A 15 -6.47 -1.42 2.39
N THR A 16 -6.59 -1.22 1.07
CA THR A 16 -5.77 -1.88 0.06
C THR A 16 -5.20 -0.86 -0.90
N PHE A 17 -3.88 -0.83 -1.04
CA PHE A 17 -3.13 0.02 -1.96
C PHE A 17 -2.33 -0.82 -2.94
N SER A 18 -1.93 -0.25 -4.07
CA SER A 18 -1.09 -0.93 -5.07
C SER A 18 0.38 -0.61 -4.84
N THR A 19 1.27 -1.61 -4.87
CA THR A 19 2.72 -1.34 -4.90
C THR A 19 3.22 -0.67 -6.17
N ALA A 20 2.36 -0.53 -7.20
CA ALA A 20 2.67 0.32 -8.34
C ALA A 20 2.84 1.80 -7.93
N ASP A 21 2.10 2.22 -6.90
CA ASP A 21 1.99 3.62 -6.51
C ASP A 21 2.52 3.89 -5.10
N PHE A 22 2.45 2.91 -4.21
CA PHE A 22 2.81 3.07 -2.80
C PHE A 22 3.70 1.94 -2.30
N SER A 23 4.81 2.28 -1.65
CA SER A 23 5.56 1.29 -0.88
C SER A 23 4.87 1.02 0.47
N ILE A 24 4.99 -0.20 1.00
CA ILE A 24 4.50 -0.52 2.35
C ILE A 24 5.12 0.40 3.42
N ALA A 25 6.38 0.81 3.23
CA ALA A 25 7.06 1.74 4.13
C ALA A 25 6.40 3.12 4.14
N SER A 26 6.02 3.64 2.97
CA SER A 26 5.29 4.92 2.84
C SER A 26 3.94 4.84 3.53
N VAL A 27 3.18 3.77 3.32
CA VAL A 27 1.88 3.55 3.97
C VAL A 27 2.03 3.46 5.49
N LEU A 28 3.00 2.69 5.99
CA LEU A 28 3.28 2.58 7.42
C LEU A 28 3.73 3.91 8.04
N SER A 29 4.53 4.70 7.31
CA SER A 29 4.96 6.02 7.76
C SER A 29 3.77 6.97 7.92
N ALA A 30 2.85 6.98 6.95
CA ALA A 30 1.62 7.77 7.03
C ALA A 30 0.73 7.37 8.22
N ILE A 31 0.61 6.06 8.48
CA ILE A 31 -0.15 5.56 9.64
C ILE A 31 0.54 5.95 10.96
N LYS A 32 1.86 5.79 11.03
CA LYS A 32 2.65 6.06 12.24
C LYS A 32 2.47 7.49 12.76
N VAL A 33 2.39 8.48 11.88
CA VAL A 33 2.21 9.89 12.25
C VAL A 33 0.86 10.13 12.94
N HIS A 34 -0.14 9.29 12.67
CA HIS A 34 -1.49 9.45 13.19
C HIS A 34 -1.91 8.33 14.15
N ILE A 35 -0.98 7.47 14.57
CA ILE A 35 -1.31 6.26 15.32
C ILE A 35 -1.95 6.59 16.68
N ASP A 36 -1.48 7.65 17.35
CA ASP A 36 -2.01 8.08 18.65
C ASP A 36 -3.48 8.52 18.51
N VAL A 37 -3.80 9.31 17.49
CA VAL A 37 -5.17 9.75 17.20
C VAL A 37 -6.08 8.57 16.85
N ILE A 38 -5.57 7.58 16.09
CA ILE A 38 -6.32 6.37 15.76
C ILE A 38 -6.63 5.56 17.03
N GLN A 39 -5.67 5.47 17.96
CA GLN A 39 -5.85 4.79 19.24
C GLN A 39 -6.84 5.52 20.15
N GLU A 40 -6.81 6.86 20.21
CA GLU A 40 -7.77 7.67 20.97
C GLU A 40 -9.21 7.48 20.48
N LEU A 41 -9.40 7.17 19.19
CA LEU A 41 -10.69 6.82 18.62
C LEU A 41 -11.16 5.39 18.99
N GLY A 42 -10.39 4.65 19.79
CA GLY A 42 -10.71 3.27 20.17
C GLY A 42 -10.48 2.26 19.05
N VAL A 43 -9.58 2.58 18.11
CA VAL A 43 -9.23 1.71 16.98
C VAL A 43 -7.80 1.20 17.13
N ALA A 44 -7.64 -0.12 17.08
CA ALA A 44 -6.35 -0.79 17.08
C ALA A 44 -5.85 -1.00 15.65
N PHE A 45 -4.56 -0.75 15.42
CA PHE A 45 -3.90 -1.15 14.18
C PHE A 45 -3.49 -2.62 14.28
N LEU A 46 -4.03 -3.46 13.41
CA LEU A 46 -3.78 -4.90 13.42
C LEU A 46 -2.51 -5.28 12.64
N GLY A 47 -2.10 -4.44 11.68
CA GLY A 47 -0.87 -4.65 10.93
C GLY A 47 -0.98 -4.27 9.45
N ALA A 48 0.14 -4.46 8.76
CA ALA A 48 0.28 -4.28 7.32
C ALA A 48 0.94 -5.51 6.70
N GLN A 49 0.54 -5.87 5.49
CA GLN A 49 1.13 -6.97 4.75
C GLN A 49 1.13 -6.68 3.25
N THR A 50 2.03 -7.33 2.53
CA THR A 50 2.00 -7.47 1.08
C THR A 50 1.88 -8.93 0.71
N ASP A 51 1.21 -9.24 -0.39
CA ASP A 51 1.19 -10.60 -0.89
C ASP A 51 2.59 -11.02 -1.34
N VAL A 52 2.98 -12.25 -1.01
CA VAL A 52 4.22 -12.86 -1.49
C VAL A 52 3.91 -13.57 -2.80
N VAL A 53 4.47 -13.09 -3.90
CA VAL A 53 4.32 -13.74 -5.20
C VAL A 53 5.12 -15.05 -5.18
N ALA A 54 4.44 -16.18 -5.39
CA ALA A 54 5.09 -17.48 -5.43
C ALA A 54 5.74 -17.73 -6.79
N GLY A 55 7.01 -18.14 -6.78
CA GLY A 55 7.74 -18.58 -7.96
C GLY A 55 8.49 -17.45 -8.70
N PRO A 56 9.31 -17.81 -9.70
CA PRO A 56 10.03 -16.83 -10.51
C PRO A 56 9.05 -16.12 -11.46
N THR A 57 8.63 -14.92 -11.10
CA THR A 57 7.89 -14.04 -12.02
C THR A 57 8.90 -13.31 -12.92
N PRO A 58 8.85 -13.48 -14.24
CA PRO A 58 9.77 -12.82 -15.17
C PRO A 58 9.54 -11.31 -15.26
N VAL A 59 8.39 -10.82 -14.80
CA VAL A 59 8.03 -9.40 -14.83
C VAL A 59 7.49 -9.03 -13.47
N PHE A 60 7.92 -7.89 -12.93
CA PHE A 60 7.33 -7.35 -11.71
C PHE A 60 5.82 -7.19 -11.90
N GLN A 61 5.05 -7.71 -10.95
CA GLN A 61 3.61 -7.46 -10.85
C GLN A 61 3.34 -6.68 -9.57
N PRO A 62 2.59 -5.56 -9.64
CA PRO A 62 2.13 -4.87 -8.44
C PRO A 62 1.34 -5.81 -7.55
N VAL A 63 1.71 -5.84 -6.28
CA VAL A 63 1.00 -6.59 -5.24
C VAL A 63 0.21 -5.64 -4.37
N PRO A 64 -0.88 -6.09 -3.74
CA PRO A 64 -1.61 -5.25 -2.81
C PRO A 64 -0.80 -5.04 -1.52
N VAL A 65 -0.72 -3.79 -1.06
CA VAL A 65 -0.39 -3.44 0.31
C VAL A 65 -1.69 -3.39 1.09
N ILE A 66 -1.88 -4.32 2.02
CA ILE A 66 -3.09 -4.43 2.83
C ILE A 66 -2.77 -3.94 4.23
N VAL A 67 -3.59 -3.02 4.74
CA VAL A 67 -3.54 -2.56 6.13
C VAL A 67 -4.87 -2.79 6.81
N GLN A 68 -4.83 -3.16 8.09
CA GLN A 68 -6.03 -3.54 8.84
C GLN A 68 -6.12 -2.79 10.17
N PHE A 69 -7.34 -2.39 10.49
CA PHE A 69 -7.69 -1.71 11.72
C PHE A 69 -8.95 -2.33 12.32
N GLU A 70 -9.04 -2.42 13.63
CA GLU A 70 -10.19 -2.95 14.35
C GLU A 70 -10.69 -1.97 15.39
N TYR A 71 -11.99 -1.69 15.37
CA TYR A 71 -12.64 -0.91 16.40
C TYR A 71 -12.96 -1.76 17.62
N ALA A 72 -12.38 -1.39 18.77
CA ALA A 72 -12.58 -2.06 20.06
C ALA A 72 -13.48 -1.26 21.02
N GLY A 73 -13.98 -0.10 20.59
CA GLY A 73 -14.83 0.77 21.42
C GLY A 73 -16.30 0.32 21.51
N LYS A 74 -17.08 1.06 22.29
CA LYS A 74 -18.54 0.86 22.43
C LYS A 74 -19.27 1.79 21.46
N GLY A 75 -20.25 1.27 20.70
CA GLY A 75 -21.07 2.07 19.78
C GLY A 75 -20.89 1.70 18.31
N GLY A 76 -21.28 2.61 17.40
CA GLY A 76 -21.27 2.37 15.96
C GLY A 76 -19.86 2.37 15.36
N ALA A 77 -19.32 1.19 15.08
CA ALA A 77 -17.97 1.02 14.50
C ALA A 77 -17.80 1.75 13.15
N LYS A 78 -18.85 1.76 12.33
CA LYS A 78 -18.80 2.29 10.96
C LYS A 78 -18.34 3.74 10.90
N ASP A 79 -18.93 4.62 11.71
CA ASP A 79 -18.63 6.07 11.66
C ASP A 79 -17.21 6.36 12.14
N VAL A 80 -16.72 5.59 13.12
CA VAL A 80 -15.35 5.69 13.63
C VAL A 80 -14.35 5.19 12.58
N LEU A 81 -14.63 4.04 11.96
CA LEU A 81 -13.77 3.48 10.92
C LEU A 81 -13.76 4.35 9.65
N GLU A 82 -14.87 4.99 9.29
CA GLU A 82 -14.88 5.98 8.19
C GLU A 82 -14.01 7.22 8.54
N LYS A 83 -13.91 7.61 9.81
CA LYS A 83 -12.96 8.68 10.24
C LYS A 83 -11.51 8.19 10.16
N VAL A 84 -11.21 6.98 10.62
CA VAL A 84 -9.86 6.41 10.52
C VAL A 84 -9.42 6.30 9.06
N TYR A 85 -10.31 5.85 8.16
CA TYR A 85 -10.05 5.83 6.72
C TYR A 85 -9.60 7.21 6.21
N LYS A 86 -10.30 8.29 6.60
CA LYS A 86 -9.96 9.65 6.17
C LYS A 86 -8.62 10.11 6.73
N ILE A 87 -8.32 9.80 8.00
CA ILE A 87 -7.05 10.15 8.64
C ILE A 87 -5.89 9.48 7.90
N VAL A 88 -5.99 8.17 7.65
CA VAL A 88 -4.93 7.42 6.94
C VAL A 88 -4.79 7.94 5.51
N TRP A 89 -5.90 8.18 4.80
CA TRP A 89 -5.86 8.72 3.45
C TRP A 89 -5.22 10.12 3.41
N GLN A 90 -5.58 11.01 4.34
CA GLN A 90 -4.96 12.33 4.46
C GLN A 90 -3.46 12.22 4.74
N GLY A 91 -3.05 11.30 5.61
CA GLY A 91 -1.64 11.03 5.88
C GLY A 91 -0.90 10.61 4.62
N ILE A 92 -1.48 9.70 3.82
CA ILE A 92 -0.92 9.25 2.55
C ILE A 92 -0.77 10.42 1.58
N VAL A 93 -1.82 11.21 1.37
CA VAL A 93 -1.81 12.37 0.47
C VAL A 93 -0.78 13.41 0.92
N ASN A 94 -0.70 13.70 2.21
CA ASN A 94 0.27 14.66 2.76
C ASN A 94 1.72 14.17 2.67
N SER A 95 1.91 12.84 2.68
CA SER A 95 3.22 12.20 2.51
C SER A 95 3.57 11.91 1.05
N PHE A 96 2.65 12.22 0.12
CA PHE A 96 2.87 11.93 -1.29
C PHE A 96 3.99 12.85 -1.82
N PRO A 97 4.96 12.30 -2.55
CA PRO A 97 6.05 13.11 -3.12
C PRO A 97 5.50 14.18 -4.06
N ASP A 98 6.25 15.27 -4.23
CA ASP A 98 5.96 16.22 -5.29
C ASP A 98 6.08 15.58 -6.67
N GLU A 99 5.52 16.25 -7.69
CA GLU A 99 5.43 15.72 -9.05
C GLU A 99 6.81 15.39 -9.63
N THR A 100 7.84 16.18 -9.30
CA THR A 100 9.20 15.95 -9.78
C THR A 100 9.79 14.68 -9.18
N CYS A 101 9.76 14.54 -7.85
CA CYS A 101 10.24 13.36 -7.14
C CYS A 101 9.47 12.10 -7.57
N TRP A 102 8.16 12.22 -7.77
CA TRP A 102 7.33 11.14 -8.29
C TRP A 102 7.73 10.74 -9.71
N SER A 103 7.95 11.70 -10.60
CA SER A 103 8.37 11.47 -11.99
C SER A 103 9.73 10.77 -12.05
N GLU A 104 10.72 11.26 -11.30
CA GLU A 104 12.06 10.67 -11.21
C GLU A 104 12.00 9.22 -10.69
N ALA A 105 11.19 8.97 -9.65
CA ALA A 105 10.99 7.63 -9.13
C ALA A 105 10.35 6.69 -10.18
N LYS A 106 9.41 7.17 -10.99
CA LYS A 106 8.78 6.38 -12.06
C LYS A 106 9.75 6.10 -13.21
N GLU A 107 10.59 7.05 -13.57
CA GLU A 107 11.65 6.85 -14.58
C GLU A 107 12.64 5.77 -14.12
N ALA A 108 13.19 5.91 -12.90
CA ALA A 108 14.10 4.92 -12.33
C ALA A 108 13.48 3.52 -12.27
N TYR A 109 12.19 3.45 -11.93
CA TYR A 109 11.44 2.21 -11.91
C TYR A 109 11.25 1.60 -13.31
N ALA A 110 10.97 2.41 -14.33
CA ALA A 110 10.89 1.96 -15.72
C ALA A 110 12.24 1.43 -16.23
N SER A 111 13.35 2.10 -15.90
CA SER A 111 14.70 1.64 -16.23
C SER A 111 15.02 0.29 -15.59
N PHE A 112 14.61 0.06 -14.34
CA PHE A 112 14.76 -1.22 -13.66
C PHE A 112 14.02 -2.34 -14.39
N ILE A 113 12.76 -2.12 -14.78
CA ILE A 113 11.97 -3.11 -15.54
C ILE A 113 12.63 -3.41 -16.90
N ALA A 114 13.11 -2.38 -17.61
CA ALA A 114 13.79 -2.57 -18.89
C ALA A 114 15.05 -3.44 -18.74
N ALA A 115 15.87 -3.18 -17.73
CA ALA A 115 17.06 -3.97 -17.44
C ALA A 115 16.74 -5.44 -17.11
N GLN A 116 15.64 -5.69 -16.37
CA GLN A 116 15.16 -7.06 -16.12
C GLN A 116 14.73 -7.76 -17.41
N ALA A 117 14.02 -7.06 -18.31
CA ALA A 117 13.61 -7.60 -19.58
C ALA A 117 14.80 -7.95 -20.49
N ASP A 118 15.82 -7.09 -20.53
CA ASP A 118 17.04 -7.34 -21.31
C ASP A 118 17.83 -8.53 -20.75
N LEU A 119 17.94 -8.66 -19.43
CA LEU A 119 18.55 -9.83 -18.79
C LEU A 119 17.80 -11.13 -19.17
N LEU A 120 16.48 -11.10 -19.20
CA LEU A 120 15.68 -12.26 -19.62
C LEU A 120 15.89 -12.62 -21.09
N ARG A 121 15.95 -11.62 -21.98
CA ARG A 121 16.28 -11.87 -23.40
C ARG A 121 17.65 -12.51 -23.55
N ALA A 122 18.68 -11.96 -22.89
CA ALA A 122 20.02 -12.50 -22.93
C ALA A 122 20.09 -13.95 -22.41
N ARG A 123 19.35 -14.28 -21.34
CA ARG A 123 19.26 -15.66 -20.83
C ARG A 123 18.58 -16.62 -21.81
N ILE A 124 17.54 -16.17 -22.50
CA ILE A 124 16.84 -16.98 -23.50
C ILE A 124 17.72 -17.21 -24.73
N GLU A 125 18.46 -16.20 -25.17
CA GLU A 125 19.40 -16.32 -26.29
C GLU A 125 20.55 -17.26 -25.96
N ALA A 126 21.19 -17.11 -24.80
CA ALA A 126 22.27 -17.98 -24.35
C ALA A 126 21.85 -19.45 -24.16
N ALA A 127 20.57 -19.73 -23.90
CA ALA A 127 20.05 -21.09 -23.76
C ALA A 127 19.74 -21.78 -25.11
N LYS A 128 19.82 -21.05 -26.24
CA LYS A 128 19.61 -21.59 -27.60
C LYS A 128 20.91 -21.98 -28.30
N GLU A 129 22.06 -21.54 -27.79
CA GLU A 129 23.41 -21.97 -28.20
C GLU A 129 23.84 -23.25 -27.45
#